data_AF-A0A354SHW8-F1
#
_entry.id   AF-A0A354SHW8-F1
#
_cell.length_a   1.000
_cell.length_b   1.000
_cell.length_c   1.000
_cell.angle_alpha   90.00
_cell.angle_beta   90.00
_cell.angle_gamma   90.00
#
_symmetry.space_group_name_H-M   'P 1'
#
loop_
_entity.id
_entity.type
_entity.pdbx_description
1 polymer ?
#
loop_
_entity_poly.entity_id
_entity_poly.type
_entity_poly.pdbx_seq_one_letter_code
_entity_poly.pdbx_strand_id
1 'polypeptide(L)'
;MKKLCMIILAAVLLCSFSPIAQAQEYGKIRALQERAAYVTKQKNDFVVRVLSSYKIPHEVNEQGVVVRINMDNNWMDITAIEIVPMLKESPDKSRQVAAHELFFFTADGILDVVSALTIR
;
A
#
# COMPACT_ATOMS: atom_id res chain seq x y z
N MET A 1 -19.92 -57.04 14.93
CA MET A 1 -19.06 -56.56 13.82
C MET A 1 -19.74 -55.49 12.94
N LYS A 2 -20.99 -55.68 12.46
CA LYS A 2 -21.68 -54.68 11.60
C LYS A 2 -21.84 -53.27 12.21
N LYS A 3 -22.14 -53.16 13.52
CA LYS A 3 -22.32 -51.85 14.20
C LYS A 3 -21.02 -51.05 14.32
N LEU A 4 -19.87 -51.71 14.53
CA LEU A 4 -18.56 -51.06 14.61
C LEU A 4 -18.16 -50.48 13.25
N CYS A 5 -18.42 -51.22 12.17
CA CYS A 5 -18.13 -50.77 10.82
C CYS A 5 -18.95 -49.53 10.42
N MET A 6 -20.22 -49.45 10.82
CA MET A 6 -21.04 -48.25 10.56
C MET A 6 -20.58 -47.02 11.36
N ILE A 7 -20.11 -47.20 12.60
CA ILE A 7 -19.58 -46.09 13.41
C ILE A 7 -18.29 -45.54 12.78
N ILE A 8 -17.41 -46.42 12.30
CA ILE A 8 -16.17 -46.03 11.62
C ILE A 8 -16.49 -45.31 10.31
N LEU A 9 -17.45 -45.80 9.52
CA LEU A 9 -17.85 -45.18 8.27
C LEU A 9 -18.46 -43.78 8.49
N ALA A 10 -19.29 -43.63 9.52
CA ALA A 10 -19.87 -42.33 9.89
C ALA A 10 -18.81 -41.34 10.38
N ALA A 11 -17.83 -41.80 11.16
CA ALA A 11 -16.71 -40.96 11.62
C ALA A 11 -15.81 -40.50 10.47
N VAL A 12 -15.52 -41.38 9.50
CA VAL A 12 -14.75 -41.02 8.30
C VAL A 12 -15.51 -40.00 7.45
N LEU A 13 -16.82 -40.18 7.26
CA LEU A 13 -17.67 -39.22 6.54
C LEU A 13 -17.69 -37.84 7.22
N LEU A 14 -17.79 -37.78 8.55
CA LEU A 14 -17.75 -36.53 9.30
C LEU A 14 -16.39 -35.82 9.21
N CYS A 15 -15.27 -36.55 9.16
CA CYS A 15 -13.94 -35.96 9.00
C CYS A 15 -13.69 -35.42 7.57
N SER A 16 -14.32 -35.98 6.54
CA SER A 16 -14.21 -35.48 5.15
C SER A 16 -14.92 -34.15 4.88
N PHE A 17 -15.77 -33.67 5.80
CA PHE A 17 -16.37 -32.33 5.75
C PHE A 17 -15.57 -31.26 6.51
N SER A 18 -14.29 -31.52 6.79
CA SER A 18 -13.43 -30.59 7.52
C SER A 18 -13.05 -29.36 6.66
N PRO A 19 -12.91 -28.16 7.28
CA PRO A 19 -12.87 -26.86 6.61
C PRO A 19 -11.49 -26.51 6.04
N ILE A 20 -10.85 -27.44 5.33
CA ILE A 20 -9.52 -27.24 4.74
C ILE A 20 -9.56 -26.07 3.73
N ALA A 21 -10.69 -25.88 3.04
CA ALA A 21 -10.91 -24.76 2.14
C ALA A 21 -10.93 -23.39 2.86
N GLN A 22 -11.49 -23.32 4.08
CA GLN A 22 -11.63 -22.05 4.81
C GLN A 22 -10.30 -21.55 5.40
N ALA A 23 -9.40 -22.47 5.80
CA ALA A 23 -8.07 -22.11 6.28
C ALA A 23 -7.19 -21.50 5.16
N GLN A 24 -7.32 -22.02 3.93
CA GLN A 24 -6.61 -21.48 2.77
C GLN A 24 -7.12 -20.09 2.38
N GLU A 25 -8.43 -19.85 2.49
CA GLU A 25 -9.03 -18.53 2.23
C GLU A 25 -8.61 -17.48 3.27
N TYR A 26 -8.61 -17.85 4.55
CA TYR A 26 -8.17 -16.98 5.63
C TYR A 26 -6.69 -16.58 5.48
N GLY A 27 -5.82 -17.53 5.12
CA GLY A 27 -4.41 -17.25 4.84
C GLY A 27 -4.20 -16.26 3.68
N LYS A 28 -5.00 -16.37 2.61
CA LYS A 28 -4.96 -15.42 1.48
C LYS A 28 -5.42 -14.02 1.88
N ILE A 29 -6.50 -13.90 2.65
CA ILE A 29 -7.02 -12.60 3.11
C ILE A 29 -5.98 -11.91 4.00
N ARG A 30 -5.38 -12.63 4.95
CA ARG A 30 -4.32 -12.08 5.81
C ARG A 30 -3.11 -11.62 5.00
N ALA A 31 -2.63 -12.44 4.07
CA ALA A 31 -1.50 -12.06 3.21
C ALA A 31 -1.81 -10.81 2.36
N LEU A 32 -3.05 -10.67 1.89
CA LEU A 32 -3.48 -9.47 1.16
C LEU A 32 -3.49 -8.22 2.07
N GLN A 33 -3.99 -8.35 3.30
CA GLN A 33 -4.01 -7.26 4.29
C GLN A 33 -2.58 -6.83 4.68
N GLU A 34 -1.70 -7.79 4.95
CA GLU A 34 -0.28 -7.52 5.25
C GLU A 34 0.40 -6.80 4.07
N ARG A 35 0.12 -7.24 2.84
CA ARG A 35 0.63 -6.58 1.64
C ARG A 35 0.08 -5.17 1.47
N ALA A 36 -1.22 -4.97 1.70
CA ALA A 36 -1.84 -3.65 1.63
C ALA A 36 -1.21 -2.70 2.66
N ALA A 37 -1.04 -3.14 3.90
CA ALA A 37 -0.38 -2.36 4.94
C ALA A 37 1.08 -2.02 4.58
N TYR A 38 1.82 -2.99 4.04
CA TYR A 38 3.19 -2.78 3.58
C TYR A 38 3.28 -1.75 2.45
N VAL A 39 2.43 -1.87 1.43
CA VAL A 39 2.40 -0.92 0.30
C VAL A 39 2.00 0.47 0.77
N THR A 40 1.01 0.60 1.65
CA THR A 40 0.62 1.89 2.23
C THR A 40 1.79 2.53 2.96
N LYS A 41 2.51 1.76 3.78
CA LYS A 41 3.72 2.25 4.45
C LYS A 41 4.79 2.71 3.45
N GLN A 42 5.08 1.90 2.42
CA GLN A 42 6.05 2.28 1.39
C GLN A 42 5.67 3.58 0.68
N LYS A 43 4.39 3.78 0.36
CA LYS A 43 3.90 5.02 -0.27
C LYS A 43 4.10 6.22 0.66
N ASN A 44 3.74 6.09 1.93
CA ASN A 44 3.90 7.15 2.92
C ASN A 44 5.39 7.51 3.12
N ASP A 45 6.23 6.49 3.33
CA ASP A 45 7.68 6.64 3.50
C ASP A 45 8.34 7.29 2.27
N PHE A 46 7.82 7.02 1.07
CA PHE A 46 8.29 7.66 -0.15
C PHE A 46 7.98 9.15 -0.17
N VAL A 47 6.75 9.56 0.13
CA VAL A 47 6.36 10.98 0.16
C VAL A 47 7.22 11.75 1.16
N VAL A 48 7.37 11.23 2.39
CA VAL A 48 8.20 11.83 3.43
C VAL A 48 9.65 12.01 2.94
N ARG A 49 10.20 11.00 2.28
CA ARG A 49 11.55 11.04 1.73
C ARG A 49 11.70 12.08 0.62
N VAL A 50 10.70 12.21 -0.26
CA VAL A 50 10.68 13.25 -1.30
C VAL A 50 10.72 14.62 -0.63
N LEU A 51 9.75 14.94 0.23
CA LEU A 51 9.67 16.24 0.89
C LEU A 51 10.95 16.56 1.69
N SER A 52 11.49 15.58 2.41
CA SER A 52 12.74 15.73 3.16
C SER A 52 13.94 16.00 2.24
N SER A 53 14.04 15.31 1.10
CA SER A 53 15.12 15.50 0.12
C SER A 53 15.10 16.92 -0.48
N TYR A 54 13.92 17.49 -0.68
CA TYR A 54 13.75 18.87 -1.16
C TYR A 54 13.70 19.91 -0.03
N LYS A 55 13.89 19.49 1.22
CA LYS A 55 13.83 20.35 2.43
C LYS A 55 12.51 21.10 2.58
N ILE A 56 11.42 20.50 2.12
CA ILE A 56 10.07 21.03 2.26
C ILE A 56 9.59 20.70 3.69
N PRO A 57 9.29 21.70 4.54
CA PRO A 57 8.80 21.43 5.89
C PRO A 57 7.40 20.80 5.84
N HIS A 58 7.23 19.72 6.58
CA HIS A 58 6.00 18.93 6.57
C HIS A 58 5.77 18.28 7.94
N GLU A 59 4.52 17.92 8.19
CA GLU A 59 4.13 17.17 9.38
C GLU A 59 3.53 15.82 9.00
N VAL A 60 3.83 14.82 9.83
CA VAL A 60 3.32 13.45 9.67
C VAL A 60 2.48 13.06 10.88
N ASN A 61 1.43 12.27 10.65
CA ASN A 61 0.66 11.65 11.72
C ASN A 61 1.33 10.35 12.22
N GLU A 62 0.70 9.68 13.20
CA GLU A 62 1.18 8.42 13.78
C GLU A 62 1.32 7.27 12.77
N GLN A 63 0.63 7.36 11.63
CA GLN A 63 0.64 6.38 10.55
C GLN A 63 1.68 6.72 9.46
N GLY A 64 2.47 7.78 9.65
CA GLY A 64 3.47 8.27 8.71
C GLY A 64 2.88 9.02 7.51
N VAL A 65 1.59 9.32 7.51
CA VAL A 65 0.94 10.10 6.44
C VAL A 65 1.28 11.57 6.61
N VAL A 66 1.70 12.23 5.54
CA VAL A 66 1.89 13.68 5.53
C VAL A 66 0.52 14.37 5.60
N VAL A 67 0.29 15.13 6.67
CA VAL A 67 -0.99 15.80 6.93
C VAL A 67 -0.94 17.29 6.69
N ARG A 68 0.24 17.91 6.77
CA ARG A 68 0.44 19.33 6.52
C ARG A 68 1.75 19.60 5.82
N ILE A 69 1.76 20.60 4.93
CA ILE A 69 2.95 21.10 4.25
C ILE A 69 3.04 22.60 4.49
N ASN A 70 4.26 23.09 4.77
CA ASN A 70 4.52 24.51 4.84
C ASN A 70 5.03 25.01 3.48
N MET A 71 4.35 26.00 2.92
CA MET A 71 4.87 26.78 1.79
C MET A 71 4.88 28.25 2.22
N ASP A 72 6.04 28.88 2.13
CA ASP A 72 6.21 30.32 2.41
C ASP A 72 5.63 30.76 3.77
N ASN A 73 5.89 29.98 4.82
CA ASN A 73 5.36 30.16 6.18
C ASN A 73 3.85 29.99 6.34
N ASN A 74 3.15 29.52 5.31
CA ASN A 74 1.76 29.11 5.39
C ASN A 74 1.64 27.59 5.50
N TRP A 75 1.03 27.11 6.58
CA TRP A 75 0.74 25.69 6.77
C TRP A 75 -0.58 25.34 6.12
N MET A 76 -0.55 24.43 5.16
CA MET A 76 -1.73 23.94 4.45
C MET A 76 -2.02 22.51 4.83
N ASP A 77 -3.29 22.24 5.13
CA ASP A 77 -3.79 20.89 5.39
C ASP A 77 -3.89 20.09 4.09
N ILE A 78 -3.32 18.88 4.12
CA ILE A 78 -3.35 17.95 3.00
C ILE A 78 -4.56 17.03 3.16
N THR A 79 -5.40 17.02 2.14
CA THR A 79 -6.61 16.17 2.08
C THR A 79 -6.35 14.87 1.32
N ALA A 80 -5.52 14.92 0.28
CA ALA A 80 -5.13 13.76 -0.52
C ALA A 80 -3.74 13.95 -1.12
N ILE A 81 -3.09 12.83 -1.41
CA ILE A 81 -1.78 12.78 -2.06
C ILE A 81 -1.84 11.77 -3.20
N GLU A 82 -1.51 12.21 -4.41
CA GLU A 82 -1.38 11.34 -5.58
C GLU A 82 0.08 11.26 -6.01
N ILE A 83 0.51 10.06 -6.40
CA ILE A 83 1.88 9.79 -6.87
C ILE A 83 1.76 9.24 -8.28
N VAL A 84 2.21 10.01 -9.27
CA VAL A 84 2.11 9.66 -10.69
C VAL A 84 3.50 9.31 -11.23
N PRO A 85 3.74 8.08 -11.70
CA PRO A 85 5.01 7.71 -12.28
C PRO A 85 5.19 8.35 -13.65
N MET A 86 6.32 9.02 -13.86
CA MET A 86 6.72 9.55 -15.16
C MET A 86 7.57 8.51 -15.87
N LEU A 87 7.04 7.99 -16.99
CA LEU A 87 7.71 6.96 -17.78
C LEU A 87 8.65 7.60 -18.80
N LYS A 88 9.84 7.03 -18.93
CA LYS A 88 10.78 7.32 -20.01
C LYS A 88 11.02 6.06 -20.83
N GLU A 89 11.01 6.21 -22.15
CA GLU A 89 11.37 5.13 -23.06
C GLU A 89 12.89 5.02 -23.11
N SER A 90 13.41 3.83 -22.81
CA SER A 90 14.84 3.54 -22.95
C SER A 90 15.17 3.11 -24.38
N PRO A 91 16.46 3.10 -24.77
CA PRO A 91 16.89 2.76 -26.13
C PRO A 91 16.45 1.35 -26.60
N ASP A 92 16.18 0.45 -25.66
CA ASP A 92 15.69 -0.91 -25.89
C ASP A 92 14.14 -1.00 -26.00
N LYS A 93 13.44 0.13 -26.04
CA LYS A 93 11.97 0.26 -26.03
C LYS A 93 11.29 -0.25 -24.75
N SER A 94 12.03 -0.51 -23.67
CA SER A 94 11.40 -0.72 -22.36
C SER A 94 10.94 0.63 -21.78
N ARG A 95 9.84 0.64 -21.03
CA ARG A 95 9.37 1.83 -20.31
C ARG A 95 9.85 1.73 -18.87
N GLN A 96 10.71 2.65 -18.47
CA GLN A 96 11.22 2.71 -17.09
C GLN A 96 10.66 3.95 -16.41
N VAL A 97 10.39 3.83 -15.10
CA VAL A 97 9.99 4.98 -14.29
C VAL A 97 11.21 5.87 -14.09
N ALA A 98 11.18 7.07 -14.66
CA ALA A 98 12.29 8.03 -14.59
C ALA A 98 12.13 9.02 -13.43
N ALA A 99 10.89 9.32 -13.06
CA ALA A 99 10.54 10.23 -11.98
C ALA A 99 9.14 9.90 -11.45
N HIS A 100 8.77 10.54 -10.35
CA HIS A 100 7.41 10.57 -9.82
C HIS A 100 7.00 12.02 -9.62
N GLU A 101 5.82 12.36 -10.09
CA GLU A 101 5.17 13.62 -9.78
C GLU A 101 4.22 13.39 -8.60
N LEU A 102 4.35 14.18 -7.55
CA LEU A 102 3.52 14.11 -6.36
C LEU A 102 2.57 15.31 -6.37
N PHE A 103 1.28 15.04 -6.30
CA PHE A 103 0.24 16.08 -6.16
C PHE A 103 -0.30 16.06 -4.74
N PHE A 104 -0.33 17.22 -4.10
CA PHE A 104 -0.83 17.44 -2.75
C PHE A 104 -2.08 18.32 -2.84
N PHE A 105 -3.23 17.74 -2.52
CA PHE A 105 -4.52 18.42 -2.58
C PHE A 105 -4.81 19.10 -1.25
N THR A 106 -5.05 20.42 -1.28
CA THR A 106 -5.39 21.23 -0.12
C THR A 106 -6.76 21.89 -0.31
N ALA A 107 -7.27 22.59 0.70
CA ALA A 107 -8.49 23.38 0.56
C ALA A 107 -8.32 24.57 -0.42
N ASP A 108 -7.09 25.06 -0.56
CA ASP A 108 -6.76 26.28 -1.31
C ASP A 108 -6.25 25.99 -2.74
N GLY A 109 -5.99 24.72 -3.07
CA GLY A 109 -5.52 24.32 -4.40
C GLY A 109 -4.75 23.00 -4.42
N ILE A 110 -3.94 22.83 -5.46
CA ILE A 110 -3.08 21.67 -5.64
C ILE A 110 -1.64 22.17 -5.69
N LEU A 111 -0.76 21.52 -4.94
CA LEU A 111 0.68 21.71 -5.00
C LEU A 111 1.29 20.49 -5.67
N ASP A 112 2.30 20.67 -6.52
CA ASP A 112 3.00 19.58 -7.18
C ASP A 112 4.51 19.59 -6.92
N VAL A 113 5.11 18.39 -6.88
CA VAL A 113 6.56 18.21 -6.78
C VAL A 113 6.99 17.07 -7.70
N VAL A 114 7.89 17.37 -8.64
CA VAL A 114 8.54 16.35 -9.48
C VAL A 114 9.80 15.82 -8.78
N SER A 115 9.80 14.53 -8.48
CA SER A 115 10.90 13.82 -7.85
C SER A 115 11.58 12.83 -8.79
N ALA A 116 12.90 12.95 -8.95
CA ALA A 116 13.71 11.92 -9.62
C ALA A 116 13.97 10.68 -8.74
N LEU A 117 13.39 10.62 -7.53
CA LEU A 117 13.54 9.48 -6.64
C LEU A 117 12.65 8.32 -7.10
N THR A 118 13.21 7.12 -7.03
CA THR A 118 12.49 5.87 -7.26
C THR A 118 11.84 5.36 -5.97
N ILE A 119 10.56 5.01 -6.01
CA ILE A 119 9.94 4.13 -5.00
C ILE A 119 10.69 2.79 -5.01
N ARG A 120 11.11 2.31 -3.85
CA ARG A 120 11.77 1.01 -3.65
C ARG A 120 10.97 0.17 -2.67
#